data_AF-A0A2M4C0T0-F1
#
_entry.id   AF-A0A2M4C0T0-F1
#
_cell.length_a   1.000
_cell.length_b   1.000
_cell.length_c   1.000
_cell.angle_alpha   90.00
_cell.angle_beta   90.00
_cell.angle_gamma   90.00
#
_symmetry.space_group_name_H-M   'P 1'
#
loop_
_entity.id
_entity.type
_entity.pdbx_description
1 polymer ?
#
loop_
_entity_poly.entity_id
_entity_poly.type
_entity_poly.pdbx_seq_one_letter_code
_entity_poly.pdbx_strand_id
1 'polypeptide(L)'
;MALRQALVRTVVARSQNRTYSTRISSTLYSNRLYEPDYLESMKPKYPLYETLNFTIKGYDFPVLESYQKLIYNVADSMDLDIVDAYAHPPQKLTVQKFKPSSSVIDSEYKLTVYERTVQIDNVQAPLYPVLLRTLQAGLPEGVTLNVTEHTPEHEDARYVPDRDLKELKQQLDEMGGPTKSKK
;
A
#
# COMPACT_ATOMS: atom_id res chain seq x y z
N MET A 1 18.37 82.08 26.95
CA MET A 1 19.14 81.74 28.16
C MET A 1 18.18 81.39 29.28
N ALA A 2 18.30 80.19 29.85
CA ALA A 2 17.81 79.72 31.16
C ALA A 2 17.53 78.20 31.04
N LEU A 3 18.59 77.38 31.09
CA LEU A 3 19.08 76.64 32.27
C LEU A 3 18.26 75.37 32.55
N ARG A 4 18.84 74.26 32.06
CA ARG A 4 18.44 72.87 32.27
C ARG A 4 18.33 72.55 33.76
N GLN A 5 17.26 71.87 34.14
CA GLN A 5 17.29 70.97 35.30
C GLN A 5 17.02 69.55 34.80
N ALA A 6 18.05 68.72 34.87
CA ALA A 6 18.00 67.31 34.54
C ALA A 6 17.40 66.53 35.71
N LEU A 7 16.26 65.90 35.49
CA LEU A 7 15.60 65.03 36.45
C LEU A 7 16.15 63.61 36.24
N VAL A 8 17.10 63.21 37.09
CA VAL A 8 17.64 61.85 37.12
C VAL A 8 16.57 60.93 37.70
N ARG A 9 15.92 60.12 36.85
CA ARG A 9 15.05 59.03 37.30
C ARG A 9 15.87 57.76 37.46
N THR A 10 16.13 57.38 38.69
CA THR A 10 16.72 56.09 39.05
C THR A 10 15.74 54.97 38.69
N VAL A 11 16.13 54.08 37.77
CA VAL A 11 15.36 52.88 37.43
C VAL A 11 15.67 51.81 38.48
N VAL A 12 14.72 51.53 39.36
CA VAL A 12 14.77 50.36 40.24
C VAL A 12 14.32 49.15 39.43
N ALA A 13 15.27 48.31 39.02
CA ALA A 13 14.98 47.00 38.46
C ALA A 13 14.43 46.09 39.57
N ARG A 14 13.10 45.93 39.64
CA ARG A 14 12.49 44.85 40.42
C ARG A 14 12.67 43.54 39.67
N SER A 15 13.63 42.73 40.11
CA SER A 15 13.70 41.32 39.74
C SER A 15 12.44 40.62 40.25
N GLN A 16 11.48 40.37 39.36
CA GLN A 16 10.44 39.39 39.63
C GLN A 16 11.02 38.02 39.32
N ASN A 17 11.55 37.37 40.36
CA ASN A 17 11.87 35.95 40.30
C ASN A 17 10.58 35.19 40.03
N ARG A 18 10.42 34.78 38.78
CA ARG A 18 9.33 33.97 38.26
C ARG A 18 9.47 32.57 38.87
N THR A 19 8.77 32.29 39.96
CA THR A 19 8.70 30.95 40.54
C THR A 19 7.76 30.10 39.68
N TYR A 20 8.33 29.37 38.74
CA TYR A 20 7.64 28.27 38.09
C TYR A 20 7.47 27.14 39.10
N SER A 21 6.31 27.07 39.74
CA SER A 21 5.88 25.87 40.45
C SER A 21 5.61 24.79 39.40
N THR A 22 6.57 23.89 39.21
CA THR A 22 6.34 22.62 38.52
C THR A 22 5.41 21.79 39.40
N ARG A 23 4.10 21.94 39.19
CA ARG A 23 3.13 20.97 39.68
C ARG A 23 3.34 19.70 38.86
N ILE A 24 4.07 18.74 39.42
CA ILE A 24 4.15 17.39 38.90
C ILE A 24 2.76 16.78 39.12
N SER A 25 1.95 16.76 38.06
CA SER A 25 0.68 16.05 38.04
C SER A 25 0.95 14.55 38.14
N SER A 26 0.62 13.95 39.28
CA SER A 26 0.76 12.53 39.61
C SER A 26 -0.21 11.61 38.84
N THR A 27 -0.93 12.13 37.85
CA THR A 27 -1.93 11.38 37.06
C THR A 27 -1.32 10.48 35.99
N LEU A 28 0.00 10.45 35.82
CA LEU A 28 0.68 9.64 34.80
C LEU A 28 0.95 8.18 35.21
N TYR A 29 0.62 7.77 36.44
CA TYR A 29 0.95 6.45 36.98
C TYR A 29 -0.16 5.39 36.86
N SER A 30 -1.36 5.73 36.36
CA SER A 30 -2.48 4.79 36.34
C SER A 30 -2.38 3.73 35.22
N ASN A 31 -1.75 4.03 34.08
CA ASN A 31 -1.69 3.08 32.95
C ASN A 31 -0.45 2.17 32.95
N ARG A 32 0.59 2.52 33.70
CA ARG A 32 1.88 1.78 33.71
C ARG A 32 1.98 0.66 34.76
N LEU A 33 0.93 0.43 35.54
CA LEU A 33 0.99 -0.52 36.66
C LEU A 33 0.86 -1.99 36.24
N TYR A 34 0.29 -2.26 35.06
CA TYR A 34 -0.09 -3.61 34.62
C TYR A 34 0.59 -4.07 33.33
N GLU A 35 1.04 -3.16 32.46
CA GLU A 35 1.74 -3.50 31.21
C GLU A 35 3.24 -3.17 31.38
N PRO A 36 4.14 -4.16 31.31
CA PRO A 36 5.57 -3.90 31.35
C PRO A 36 6.05 -3.02 30.18
N ASP A 37 6.99 -2.10 30.44
CA ASP A 37 7.56 -1.14 29.48
C ASP A 37 8.06 -1.80 28.16
N TYR A 38 8.43 -3.08 28.19
CA TYR A 38 8.89 -3.78 26.98
C TYR A 38 7.77 -3.99 25.95
N LEU A 39 6.51 -4.13 26.36
CA LEU A 39 5.38 -4.31 25.43
C LEU A 39 5.08 -3.03 24.64
N GLU A 40 5.26 -1.87 25.27
CA GLU A 40 5.20 -0.58 24.56
C GLU A 40 6.37 -0.39 23.61
N SER A 41 7.57 -0.86 23.99
CA SER A 41 8.77 -0.77 23.13
C SER A 41 8.75 -1.73 21.93
N MET A 42 7.99 -2.84 22.02
CA MET A 42 7.81 -3.80 20.91
C MET A 42 6.76 -3.36 19.91
N LYS A 43 5.88 -2.40 20.25
CA LYS A 43 4.91 -1.88 19.29
C LYS A 43 5.66 -1.09 18.21
N PRO A 44 5.37 -1.34 16.92
CA PRO A 44 6.04 -0.63 15.85
C PRO A 44 5.77 0.88 15.99
N LYS A 45 6.82 1.67 15.77
CA LYS A 45 6.78 3.15 15.90
C LYS A 45 5.74 3.78 14.97
N TYR A 46 5.50 3.15 13.82
CA TYR A 46 4.52 3.56 12.83
C TYR A 46 3.54 2.42 12.57
N PRO A 47 2.28 2.73 12.24
CA PRO A 47 1.37 1.70 11.75
C PRO A 47 1.93 1.10 10.46
N LEU A 48 1.83 -0.22 10.35
CA LEU A 48 2.25 -0.99 9.20
C LEU A 48 1.02 -1.36 8.40
N TYR A 49 1.10 -1.22 7.08
CA TYR A 49 0.13 -1.80 6.18
C TYR A 49 0.38 -3.31 6.07
N GLU A 50 -0.71 -4.05 5.85
CA GLU A 50 -0.63 -5.46 5.46
C GLU A 50 0.05 -5.60 4.09
N THR A 51 0.23 -6.84 3.62
CA THR A 51 0.87 -7.11 2.34
C THR A 51 0.13 -6.42 1.20
N LEU A 52 0.86 -5.62 0.41
CA LEU A 52 0.34 -4.86 -0.72
C LEU A 52 0.81 -5.47 -2.05
N ASN A 53 -0.12 -5.60 -2.98
CA ASN A 53 0.13 -6.04 -4.34
C ASN A 53 0.25 -4.82 -5.27
N PHE A 54 1.43 -4.61 -5.85
CA PHE A 54 1.68 -3.64 -6.91
C PHE A 54 1.57 -4.32 -8.26
N THR A 55 0.40 -4.21 -8.88
CA THR A 55 0.08 -4.87 -10.14
C THR A 55 0.24 -3.90 -11.30
N ILE A 56 1.09 -4.24 -12.25
CA ILE A 56 1.34 -3.48 -13.47
C ILE A 56 0.77 -4.22 -14.68
N LYS A 57 0.11 -3.49 -15.57
CA LYS A 57 -0.47 -4.02 -16.82
C LYS A 57 0.04 -3.22 -18.01
N GLY A 58 0.38 -3.90 -19.09
CA GLY A 58 0.86 -3.27 -20.32
C GLY A 58 0.72 -4.18 -21.52
N TYR A 59 0.76 -3.59 -22.71
CA TYR A 59 0.73 -4.33 -23.98
C TYR A 59 2.12 -4.79 -24.42
N ASP A 60 3.16 -4.06 -24.01
CA ASP A 60 4.53 -4.37 -24.35
C ASP A 60 5.26 -5.06 -23.19
N PHE A 61 5.81 -6.23 -23.46
CA PHE A 61 6.41 -7.10 -22.46
C PHE A 61 7.73 -6.57 -21.88
N PRO A 62 8.71 -6.12 -22.70
CA PRO A 62 10.01 -5.68 -22.18
C PRO A 62 9.91 -4.42 -21.32
N VAL A 63 9.00 -3.50 -21.66
CA VAL A 63 8.73 -2.30 -20.85
C VAL A 63 8.18 -2.71 -19.48
N LEU A 64 7.27 -3.68 -19.45
CA LEU A 64 6.67 -4.17 -18.20
C LEU A 64 7.71 -4.85 -17.30
N GLU A 65 8.59 -5.70 -17.85
CA GLU A 65 9.72 -6.33 -17.14
C GLU A 65 10.71 -5.30 -16.59
N SER A 66 11.09 -4.31 -17.41
CA SER A 66 11.98 -3.24 -16.98
C SER A 66 11.37 -2.43 -15.85
N TYR A 67 10.06 -2.17 -15.90
CA TYR A 67 9.36 -1.42 -14.85
C TYR A 67 9.16 -2.25 -13.58
N GLN A 68 8.90 -3.55 -13.68
CA GLN A 68 8.90 -4.47 -12.54
C GLN A 68 10.24 -4.43 -11.81
N LYS A 69 11.35 -4.48 -12.55
CA LYS A 69 12.71 -4.37 -11.99
C LYS A 69 12.93 -3.02 -11.30
N LEU A 70 12.42 -1.92 -11.86
CA LEU A 70 12.50 -0.60 -11.23
C LEU A 70 11.76 -0.60 -9.89
N ILE A 71 10.53 -1.12 -9.84
CA ILE A 71 9.74 -1.22 -8.59
C ILE A 71 10.52 -2.00 -7.54
N TYR A 72 11.08 -3.16 -7.91
CA TYR A 72 11.89 -3.98 -7.02
C TYR A 72 13.08 -3.20 -6.45
N ASN A 73 13.86 -2.53 -7.30
CA ASN A 73 15.02 -1.77 -6.87
C ASN A 73 14.66 -0.57 -5.98
N VAL A 74 13.54 0.11 -6.27
CA VAL A 74 13.06 1.22 -5.44
C VAL A 74 12.63 0.72 -4.06
N ALA A 75 11.89 -0.39 -4.00
CA ALA A 75 11.48 -1.00 -2.74
C ALA A 75 12.69 -1.46 -1.90
N ASP A 76 13.67 -2.12 -2.54
CA ASP A 76 14.93 -2.53 -1.90
C ASP A 76 15.72 -1.33 -1.38
N SER A 77 15.82 -0.24 -2.18
CA SER A 77 16.51 0.99 -1.75
C SER A 77 15.83 1.74 -0.60
N MET A 78 14.55 1.45 -0.34
CA MET A 78 13.77 2.02 0.76
C MET A 78 13.71 1.07 1.97
N ASP A 79 14.49 -0.02 1.96
CA ASP A 79 14.54 -1.06 2.99
C ASP A 79 13.14 -1.65 3.30
N LEU A 80 12.34 -1.89 2.27
CA LEU A 80 11.03 -2.53 2.38
C LEU A 80 11.11 -4.04 2.16
N ASP A 81 10.29 -4.81 2.88
CA ASP A 81 10.26 -6.26 2.80
C ASP A 81 9.51 -6.72 1.54
N ILE A 82 10.24 -7.25 0.55
CA ILE A 82 9.66 -7.77 -0.69
C ILE A 82 9.38 -9.27 -0.51
N VAL A 83 8.12 -9.68 -0.62
CA VAL A 83 7.69 -11.08 -0.40
C VAL A 83 7.88 -11.91 -1.66
N ASP A 84 7.30 -11.46 -2.76
CA ASP A 84 7.26 -12.20 -4.02
C ASP A 84 7.12 -11.23 -5.21
N ALA A 85 7.56 -11.67 -6.37
CA ALA A 85 7.41 -10.95 -7.63
C ALA A 85 7.13 -11.94 -8.75
N TYR A 86 5.92 -11.90 -9.29
CA TYR A 86 5.42 -12.95 -10.19
C TYR A 86 4.66 -12.39 -11.39
N ALA A 87 4.45 -13.28 -12.36
CA ALA A 87 3.76 -12.98 -13.59
C ALA A 87 2.37 -13.63 -13.62
N HIS A 88 1.40 -12.90 -14.16
CA HIS A 88 0.08 -13.44 -14.48
C HIS A 88 0.02 -13.95 -15.92
N PRO A 89 -0.83 -14.94 -16.20
CA PRO A 89 -1.02 -15.44 -17.56
C PRO A 89 -1.54 -14.31 -18.48
N PRO A 90 -0.98 -14.16 -19.69
CA PRO A 90 -1.34 -13.06 -20.57
C PRO A 90 -2.77 -13.18 -21.10
N GLN A 91 -3.50 -12.07 -21.10
CA GLN A 91 -4.86 -12.00 -21.62
C GLN A 91 -4.83 -11.68 -23.12
N LYS A 92 -5.36 -12.58 -23.95
CA LYS A 92 -5.45 -12.40 -25.40
C LYS A 92 -6.81 -11.83 -25.77
N LEU A 93 -6.82 -10.63 -26.33
CA LEU A 93 -8.00 -9.88 -26.75
C LEU A 93 -8.03 -9.78 -28.27
N THR A 94 -9.16 -10.13 -28.87
CA THR A 94 -9.41 -9.95 -30.31
C THR A 94 -10.37 -8.78 -30.49
N VAL A 95 -9.85 -7.65 -30.97
CA VAL A 95 -10.64 -6.45 -31.25
C VAL A 95 -11.00 -6.45 -32.73
N GLN A 96 -12.30 -6.45 -33.02
CA GLN A 96 -12.82 -6.45 -34.38
C GLN A 96 -13.45 -5.11 -34.70
N LYS A 97 -13.06 -4.53 -35.82
CA LYS A 97 -13.67 -3.33 -36.39
C LYS A 97 -14.65 -3.76 -37.47
N PHE A 98 -15.89 -3.31 -37.37
CA PHE A 98 -16.93 -3.57 -38.36
C PHE A 98 -17.01 -2.47 -39.41
N LYS A 99 -17.50 -2.82 -40.60
CA LYS A 99 -17.78 -1.82 -41.64
C LYS A 99 -18.93 -0.89 -41.21
N PRO A 100 -18.95 0.38 -41.66
CA PRO A 100 -20.04 1.29 -41.35
C PRO A 100 -21.39 0.69 -41.73
N SER A 101 -22.34 0.66 -40.79
CA SER A 101 -23.70 0.12 -40.99
C SER A 101 -23.75 -1.34 -41.46
N SER A 102 -22.77 -2.17 -41.10
CA SER A 102 -22.76 -3.60 -41.44
C SER A 102 -22.19 -4.45 -40.30
N SER A 103 -22.59 -5.71 -40.22
CA SER A 103 -22.01 -6.73 -39.31
C SER A 103 -20.78 -7.43 -39.90
N VAL A 104 -20.36 -7.05 -41.11
CA VAL A 104 -19.17 -7.60 -41.76
C VAL A 104 -17.92 -7.02 -41.09
N ILE A 105 -17.02 -7.92 -40.68
CA ILE A 105 -15.72 -7.57 -40.10
C ILE A 105 -14.85 -6.92 -41.19
N ASP A 106 -14.30 -5.76 -40.87
CA ASP A 106 -13.41 -4.97 -41.73
C ASP A 106 -11.94 -5.26 -41.40
N SER A 107 -11.59 -5.21 -40.12
CA SER A 107 -10.25 -5.52 -39.63
C SER A 107 -10.30 -6.18 -38.25
N GLU A 108 -9.34 -7.05 -37.98
CA GLU A 108 -9.18 -7.75 -36.71
C GLU A 108 -7.78 -7.48 -36.15
N TYR A 109 -7.72 -7.07 -34.88
CA TYR A 109 -6.49 -6.80 -34.15
C TYR A 109 -6.38 -7.74 -32.96
N LYS A 110 -5.22 -8.40 -32.82
CA LYS A 110 -4.93 -9.29 -31.70
C LYS A 110 -4.05 -8.53 -30.70
N LEU A 111 -4.64 -8.14 -29.57
CA LEU A 111 -3.94 -7.45 -28.50
C LEU A 111 -3.66 -8.45 -27.38
N THR A 112 -2.44 -8.44 -26.85
CA THR A 112 -2.07 -9.26 -25.69
C THR A 112 -1.76 -8.33 -24.54
N VAL A 113 -2.42 -8.52 -23.41
CA VAL A 113 -2.17 -7.75 -22.18
C VAL A 113 -1.35 -8.61 -21.24
N TYR A 114 -0.19 -8.11 -20.88
CA TYR A 114 0.70 -8.70 -19.89
C TYR A 114 0.47 -8.05 -18.54
N GLU A 115 0.60 -8.85 -17.49
CA GLU A 115 0.36 -8.40 -16.12
C GLU A 115 1.42 -8.99 -15.20
N ARG A 116 2.02 -8.13 -14.37
CA ARG A 116 3.05 -8.49 -13.38
C ARG A 116 2.68 -7.90 -12.04
N THR A 117 3.02 -8.60 -10.97
CA THR A 117 2.73 -8.15 -9.62
C THR A 117 3.96 -8.28 -8.74
N VAL A 118 4.23 -7.24 -7.95
CA VAL A 118 5.24 -7.24 -6.89
C VAL A 118 4.54 -7.11 -5.55
N GLN A 119 4.86 -7.99 -4.62
CA GLN A 119 4.28 -8.04 -3.27
C GLN A 119 5.28 -7.48 -2.27
N ILE A 120 4.81 -6.51 -1.47
CA ILE A 120 5.61 -5.87 -0.44
C ILE A 120 4.85 -5.99 0.87
N ASP A 121 5.52 -6.46 1.91
CA ASP A 121 4.96 -6.63 3.25
C ASP A 121 5.42 -5.53 4.21
N ASN A 122 4.68 -5.37 5.30
CA ASN A 122 5.01 -4.49 6.43
C ASN A 122 5.35 -3.04 6.00
N VAL A 123 4.63 -2.49 5.03
CA VAL A 123 4.92 -1.15 4.52
C VAL A 123 4.61 -0.11 5.60
N GLN A 124 5.61 0.66 6.01
CA GLN A 124 5.42 1.71 7.00
C GLN A 124 4.57 2.85 6.44
N ALA A 125 3.59 3.32 7.22
CA ALA A 125 2.71 4.42 6.82
C ALA A 125 3.40 5.69 6.26
N PRO A 126 4.53 6.19 6.82
CA PRO A 126 5.20 7.35 6.24
C PRO A 126 5.95 7.05 4.93
N LEU A 127 6.39 5.81 4.70
CA LEU A 127 7.16 5.43 3.50
C LEU A 127 6.25 5.17 2.30
N TYR A 128 5.06 4.63 2.53
CA TYR A 128 4.07 4.33 1.48
C TYR A 128 3.79 5.50 0.50
N PRO A 129 3.47 6.73 0.93
CA PRO A 129 3.21 7.83 0.00
C PRO A 129 4.46 8.27 -0.79
N VAL A 130 5.66 8.09 -0.22
CA VAL A 130 6.92 8.38 -0.91
C VAL A 130 7.16 7.34 -2.00
N LEU A 131 6.98 6.06 -1.67
CA LEU A 131 7.05 4.96 -2.63
C LEU A 131 6.07 5.21 -3.79
N LEU A 132 4.80 5.44 -3.50
CA LEU A 132 3.76 5.64 -4.53
C LEU A 132 4.10 6.82 -5.45
N ARG A 133 4.61 7.92 -4.91
CA ARG A 133 5.00 9.09 -5.70
C ARG A 133 6.21 8.80 -6.60
N THR A 134 7.21 8.07 -6.09
CA THR A 134 8.37 7.65 -6.88
C THR A 134 7.95 6.75 -8.03
N LEU A 135 7.07 5.78 -7.77
CA LEU A 135 6.54 4.89 -8.80
C LEU A 135 5.70 5.66 -9.84
N GLN A 136 4.82 6.55 -9.39
CA GLN A 136 4.02 7.38 -10.29
C GLN A 136 4.89 8.25 -11.20
N ALA A 137 5.97 8.82 -10.68
CA ALA A 137 6.91 9.63 -11.46
C ALA A 137 7.72 8.79 -12.46
N GLY A 138 7.96 7.51 -12.17
CA GLY A 138 8.68 6.58 -13.04
C GLY A 138 7.79 5.77 -14.00
N LEU A 139 6.47 6.01 -14.01
CA LEU A 139 5.53 5.19 -14.78
C LEU A 139 5.72 5.40 -16.30
N PRO A 140 6.06 4.35 -17.07
CA PRO A 140 6.25 4.47 -18.51
C PRO A 140 4.90 4.58 -19.23
N GLU A 141 4.95 5.07 -20.47
CA GLU A 141 3.76 5.19 -21.32
C GLU A 141 3.13 3.82 -21.64
N GLY A 142 1.80 3.78 -21.66
CA GLY A 142 1.06 2.54 -21.96
C GLY A 142 1.10 1.47 -20.87
N VAL A 143 1.68 1.77 -19.69
CA VAL A 143 1.62 0.91 -18.51
C VAL A 143 0.67 1.49 -17.48
N THR A 144 -0.16 0.63 -16.90
CA THR A 144 -1.08 0.99 -15.81
C THR A 144 -0.62 0.32 -14.53
N LEU A 145 -0.43 1.10 -13.46
CA LEU A 145 -0.12 0.62 -12.11
C LEU A 145 -1.40 0.62 -11.26
N ASN A 146 -1.68 -0.49 -10.61
CA ASN A 146 -2.75 -0.65 -9.63
C ASN A 146 -2.16 -1.16 -8.31
N VAL A 147 -2.62 -0.61 -7.19
CA VAL A 147 -2.17 -1.01 -5.85
C VAL A 147 -3.38 -1.50 -5.08
N THR A 148 -3.35 -2.75 -4.66
CA THR A 148 -4.44 -3.39 -3.90
C THR A 148 -3.87 -4.13 -2.70
N GLU A 149 -4.66 -4.28 -1.65
CA GLU A 149 -4.33 -5.16 -0.53
C GLU A 149 -4.30 -6.62 -1.01
N HIS A 150 -3.40 -7.42 -0.44
CA HIS A 150 -3.30 -8.83 -0.77
C HIS A 150 -4.47 -9.61 -0.17
N THR A 151 -5.19 -10.34 -1.00
CA THR A 151 -6.28 -11.25 -0.60
C THR A 151 -5.95 -12.66 -1.07
N PRO A 152 -6.44 -13.71 -0.37
CA PRO A 152 -6.21 -15.10 -0.79
C PRO A 152 -6.78 -15.39 -2.19
N GLU A 153 -7.80 -14.65 -2.63
CA GLU A 153 -8.37 -14.76 -3.97
C GLU A 153 -7.35 -14.42 -5.07
N HIS A 154 -6.42 -13.49 -4.80
CA HIS A 154 -5.34 -13.15 -5.72
C HIS A 154 -4.30 -14.25 -5.85
N GLU A 155 -4.10 -15.04 -4.78
CA GLU A 155 -3.22 -16.20 -4.79
C GLU A 155 -3.90 -17.37 -5.53
N ASP A 156 -5.17 -17.64 -5.26
CA ASP A 156 -5.96 -18.65 -5.96
C ASP A 156 -6.02 -18.41 -7.48
N ALA A 157 -6.13 -17.15 -7.91
CA ALA A 157 -6.15 -16.77 -9.32
C ALA A 157 -4.85 -17.10 -10.08
N ARG A 158 -3.74 -17.33 -9.36
CA ARG A 158 -2.46 -17.77 -9.94
C ARG A 158 -2.52 -19.23 -10.37
N TYR A 159 -3.29 -20.05 -9.66
CA TYR A 159 -3.35 -21.49 -9.86
C TYR A 159 -4.38 -21.87 -10.93
N VAL A 160 -4.09 -22.96 -11.66
CA VAL A 160 -5.05 -23.52 -12.59
C VAL A 160 -6.17 -24.17 -11.78
N PRO A 161 -7.45 -23.82 -12.01
CA PRO A 161 -8.55 -24.39 -11.26
C PRO A 161 -8.66 -25.90 -11.50
N ASP A 162 -8.79 -26.67 -10.42
CA ASP A 162 -9.03 -28.11 -10.48
C ASP A 162 -10.44 -28.39 -11.02
N ARG A 163 -10.51 -28.95 -12.22
CA ARG A 163 -11.77 -29.28 -12.90
C ARG A 163 -12.51 -30.41 -12.19
N ASP A 164 -11.80 -31.46 -11.79
CA ASP A 164 -12.41 -32.66 -11.24
C ASP A 164 -13.00 -32.35 -9.85
N LEU A 165 -12.32 -31.52 -9.07
CA LEU A 165 -12.84 -30.99 -7.80
C LEU A 165 -14.11 -30.16 -8.01
N LYS A 166 -14.17 -29.32 -9.06
CA LYS A 166 -15.38 -28.55 -9.41
C LYS A 166 -16.53 -29.45 -9.82
N GLU A 167 -16.28 -30.46 -10.65
CA GLU A 167 -17.29 -31.43 -11.08
C GLU A 167 -17.85 -32.23 -9.89
N LEU A 168 -16.98 -32.70 -8.98
CA LEU A 168 -17.39 -33.40 -7.77
C LEU A 168 -18.22 -32.52 -6.83
N LYS A 169 -17.85 -31.24 -6.67
CA LYS A 169 -18.66 -30.27 -5.89
C LYS A 169 -20.03 -30.07 -6.52
N GLN A 170 -20.09 -29.94 -7.84
CA GLN A 170 -21.36 -29.82 -8.55
C GLN A 170 -22.25 -31.06 -8.36
N GLN A 171 -21.68 -32.26 -8.50
CA GLN A 171 -22.41 -33.51 -8.27
C GLN A 171 -22.92 -33.62 -6.83
N LEU A 172 -22.12 -33.20 -5.84
CA LEU A 172 -22.53 -33.16 -4.43
C LEU A 172 -23.73 -32.21 -4.23
N ASP A 173 -23.69 -31.03 -4.83
CA ASP A 173 -24.78 -30.05 -4.76
C ASP A 173 -26.06 -30.58 -5.40
N GLU A 174 -25.96 -31.26 -6.55
CA GLU A 174 -27.07 -31.94 -7.22
C GLU A 174 -27.66 -33.09 -6.39
N MET A 175 -26.82 -33.79 -5.61
CA MET A 175 -27.23 -34.88 -4.71
C MET A 175 -27.78 -34.40 -3.35
N GLY A 176 -27.94 -33.09 -3.15
CA GLY A 176 -28.56 -32.51 -1.95
C GLY A 176 -27.58 -31.91 -0.93
N GLY A 177 -26.31 -31.72 -1.32
CA GLY A 177 -25.30 -31.04 -0.53
C GLY A 177 -24.80 -31.81 0.70
N PRO A 178 -23.87 -31.23 1.47
CA PRO A 178 -23.33 -31.89 2.66
C PRO A 178 -24.44 -32.06 3.72
N THR A 179 -24.64 -33.29 4.18
CA THR A 179 -25.52 -33.57 5.31
C THR A 179 -24.98 -32.84 6.54
N LYS A 180 -25.73 -31.87 7.06
CA LYS A 180 -25.37 -31.20 8.32
C LYS A 180 -25.44 -32.26 9.43
N SER A 181 -24.30 -32.72 9.94
CA SER A 181 -24.31 -33.56 11.14
C SER A 181 -24.93 -32.73 12.27
N LYS A 182 -25.97 -33.26 12.92
CA LYS A 182 -26.53 -32.67 14.13
C LYS A 182 -25.45 -32.78 15.20
N LYS A 183 -24.95 -31.63 15.67
CA LYS A 183 -24.27 -31.53 16.97
C LYS A 183 -25.25 -31.88 18.09
#